data_AF-A0AAU7UFM7-F1
#
_entry.id   AF-A0AAU7UFM7-F1
#
_cell.length_a   1.000
_cell.length_b   1.000
_cell.length_c   1.000
_cell.angle_alpha   90.00
_cell.angle_beta   90.00
_cell.angle_gamma   90.00
#
_symmetry.space_group_name_H-M   'P 1'
#
loop_
_entity.id
_entity.type
_entity.pdbx_description
1 polymer ?
#
loop_
_entity_poly.entity_id
_entity_poly.type
_entity_poly.pdbx_seq_one_letter_code
_entity_poly.pdbx_strand_id
1 'polypeptide(L)'
;MPQPVVQDVILGSVLSDVIALYAGHPLRLVVLCPAPEVVMAREAGRGKRGYGAWTPQDLDRALREATPRLGFWLDTSVLTVEESVEAIQAHSGER
;
A
#
# COMPACT_ATOMS: atom_id res chain seq x y z
N MET A 1 6.58 6.22 22.59
CA MET A 1 6.90 4.90 22.01
C MET A 1 6.57 4.97 20.52
N PRO A 2 7.46 4.56 19.60
CA PRO A 2 7.13 4.50 18.18
C PRO A 2 5.97 3.53 17.97
N GLN A 3 5.01 3.90 17.11
CA GLN A 3 3.94 2.98 16.70
C GLN A 3 4.53 1.94 15.75
N PRO A 4 4.22 0.64 15.91
CA PRO A 4 4.67 -0.37 14.96
C PRO A 4 4.02 -0.14 13.59
N VAL A 5 4.80 -0.39 12.53
CA VAL A 5 4.33 -0.36 11.14
C VAL A 5 4.41 -1.77 10.59
N VAL A 6 3.30 -2.24 10.02
CA VAL A 6 3.21 -3.52 9.31
C VAL A 6 2.96 -3.21 7.83
N GLN A 7 3.74 -3.83 6.95
CA GLN A 7 3.64 -3.63 5.51
C GLN A 7 3.70 -4.98 4.81
N ASP A 8 2.71 -5.24 3.95
CA ASP A 8 2.69 -6.38 3.05
C ASP A 8 1.79 -6.06 1.84
N VAL A 9 1.77 -6.94 0.83
CA VAL A 9 0.83 -6.89 -0.29
C VAL A 9 -0.47 -7.58 0.13
N ILE A 10 -1.48 -6.79 0.49
CA ILE A 10 -2.76 -7.26 1.01
C ILE A 10 -3.87 -6.78 0.08
N LEU A 11 -4.48 -7.71 -0.67
CA LEU A 11 -5.39 -7.41 -1.78
C LEU A 11 -6.69 -8.21 -1.67
N GLY A 12 -7.79 -7.64 -2.17
CA GLY A 12 -9.10 -8.28 -2.12
C GLY A 12 -9.74 -8.25 -0.74
N SER A 13 -10.66 -9.18 -0.51
CA SER A 13 -11.43 -9.28 0.74
C SER A 13 -10.55 -9.54 1.98
N VAL A 14 -9.35 -10.10 1.80
CA VAL A 14 -8.41 -10.40 2.90
C VAL A 14 -7.98 -9.14 3.66
N LEU A 15 -8.07 -7.95 3.04
CA LEU A 15 -7.79 -6.70 3.72
C LEU A 15 -8.70 -6.51 4.95
N SER A 16 -9.98 -6.87 4.83
CA SER A 16 -10.94 -6.80 5.94
C SER A 16 -10.56 -7.77 7.07
N ASP A 17 -10.09 -8.96 6.72
CA ASP A 17 -9.66 -9.97 7.69
C ASP A 17 -8.42 -9.48 8.46
N VAL A 18 -7.46 -8.87 7.76
CA VAL A 18 -6.28 -8.28 8.39
C VAL A 18 -6.64 -7.12 9.31
N ILE A 19 -7.55 -6.23 8.89
CA ILE A 19 -8.05 -5.14 9.75
C ILE A 19 -8.68 -5.70 11.03
N ALA A 20 -9.44 -6.80 10.92
CA ALA A 20 -10.08 -7.44 12.05
C ALA A 20 -9.09 -8.00 13.08
N LEU A 21 -7.86 -8.37 12.68
CA LEU A 21 -6.80 -8.78 13.61
C LEU A 21 -6.39 -7.66 14.59
N TYR A 22 -6.63 -6.41 14.23
CA TYR A 22 -6.32 -5.23 15.06
C TYR A 22 -7.54 -4.67 15.79
N ALA A 23 -8.66 -5.41 15.84
CA ALA A 23 -9.85 -4.99 16.55
C ALA A 23 -9.52 -4.66 18.03
N GLY A 24 -9.97 -3.49 18.49
CA GLY A 24 -9.68 -2.99 19.84
C GLY A 24 -8.40 -2.16 19.96
N HIS A 25 -7.66 -1.96 18.87
CA HIS A 25 -6.49 -1.09 18.81
C HIS A 25 -6.68 0.07 17.82
N PRO A 26 -6.08 1.25 18.07
CA PRO A 26 -6.02 2.30 17.06
C PRO A 26 -5.26 1.82 15.82
N LEU A 27 -5.94 1.69 14.69
CA LEU A 27 -5.37 1.31 13.40
C LEU A 27 -5.45 2.49 12.43
N ARG A 28 -4.34 2.78 11.75
CA ARG A 28 -4.31 3.65 10.58
C ARG A 28 -3.95 2.82 9.36
N LEU A 29 -4.91 2.72 8.44
CA LEU A 29 -4.72 1.99 7.18
C LEU A 29 -4.30 2.97 6.09
N VAL A 30 -3.16 2.69 5.46
CA VAL A 30 -2.66 3.37 4.27
C VAL A 30 -2.49 2.35 3.17
N VAL A 31 -3.02 2.64 1.99
CA VAL A 31 -2.91 1.83 0.78
C VAL A 31 -2.12 2.62 -0.25
N LEU A 32 -0.93 2.12 -0.62
CA LEU A 32 -0.14 2.72 -1.70
C LEU A 32 -0.59 2.12 -3.03
N CYS A 33 -1.04 2.95 -3.96
CA CYS A 33 -1.61 2.52 -5.23
C CYS A 33 -0.94 3.16 -6.46
N PRO A 34 0.40 3.03 -6.63
CA PRO A 34 1.08 3.50 -7.82
C PRO A 34 0.58 2.77 -9.07
N ALA A 35 0.68 3.41 -10.23
CA ALA A 35 0.41 2.78 -11.52
C ALA A 35 1.39 1.61 -11.77
N PRO A 36 0.92 0.49 -12.35
CA PRO A 36 1.73 -0.71 -12.51
C PRO A 36 2.96 -0.48 -13.38
N GLU A 37 2.92 0.44 -14.35
CA GLU A 37 4.06 0.81 -15.21
C GLU A 37 5.17 1.47 -14.38
N VAL A 38 4.82 2.29 -13.40
CA VAL A 38 5.79 2.92 -12.49
C VAL A 38 6.42 1.87 -11.58
N VAL A 39 5.64 0.91 -11.09
CA VAL A 39 6.17 -0.22 -10.30
C VAL A 39 7.16 -1.03 -11.14
N MET A 40 6.82 -1.36 -12.37
CA MET A 40 7.71 -2.08 -13.29
C MET A 40 9.03 -1.33 -13.53
N ALA A 41 8.97 -0.02 -13.79
CA ALA A 41 10.16 0.79 -14.02
C ALA A 41 11.08 0.81 -12.77
N ARG A 42 10.50 0.91 -11.57
CA ARG A 42 11.25 0.86 -10.29
C ARG A 42 11.86 -0.52 -10.04
N GLU A 43 11.12 -1.59 -10.34
CA GLU A 43 11.58 -2.98 -10.17
C GLU A 43 12.67 -3.37 -11.17
N ALA A 44 12.68 -2.80 -12.38
CA ALA A 44 13.75 -3.03 -13.34
C ALA A 44 15.14 -2.60 -12.81
N GLY A 45 15.16 -1.65 -11.87
CA GLY A 45 16.37 -1.21 -11.16
C GLY A 45 16.75 -2.09 -9.96
N ARG A 46 15.93 -3.10 -9.58
CA ARG A 46 16.20 -3.98 -8.43
C ARG A 46 16.83 -5.31 -8.86
N GLY A 47 17.92 -5.69 -8.19
CA GLY A 47 18.59 -6.99 -8.39
C GLY A 47 17.81 -8.21 -7.86
N LYS A 48 16.64 -8.02 -7.26
CA LYS A 48 15.74 -9.10 -6.78
C LYS A 48 14.38 -8.92 -7.44
N ARG A 49 13.89 -9.96 -8.10
CA ARG A 49 12.52 -10.03 -8.62
C ARG A 49 11.60 -10.42 -7.46
N GLY A 50 10.79 -9.49 -6.96
CA GLY A 50 9.83 -9.73 -5.88
C GLY A 50 8.57 -10.49 -6.33
N TYR A 51 8.39 -10.63 -7.63
CA TYR A 51 7.17 -11.10 -8.25
C TYR A 51 7.43 -12.42 -8.98
N GLY A 52 7.05 -13.53 -8.36
CA GLY A 52 7.11 -14.86 -8.96
C GLY A 52 5.88 -15.14 -9.82
N ALA A 53 4.75 -15.46 -9.19
CA ALA A 53 3.54 -15.91 -9.87
C ALA A 53 2.59 -14.80 -10.35
N TRP A 54 2.82 -13.54 -9.97
CA TRP A 54 1.91 -12.41 -10.26
C TRP A 54 2.66 -11.26 -10.90
N THR A 55 2.08 -10.58 -11.88
CA THR A 55 2.65 -9.36 -12.47
C THR A 55 2.20 -8.11 -11.71
N PRO A 56 2.91 -6.96 -11.80
CA PRO A 56 2.42 -5.70 -11.29
C PRO A 56 1.02 -5.33 -11.80
N GLN A 57 0.69 -5.69 -13.04
CA GLN A 57 -0.65 -5.53 -13.62
C GLN A 57 -1.70 -6.39 -12.93
N ASP A 58 -1.38 -7.66 -12.63
CA ASP A 58 -2.31 -8.54 -11.91
C ASP A 58 -2.61 -8.02 -10.50
N LEU A 59 -1.58 -7.48 -9.83
CA LEU A 59 -1.71 -6.88 -8.50
C LEU A 59 -2.52 -5.58 -8.54
N ASP A 60 -2.26 -4.70 -9.52
CA ASP A 60 -3.03 -3.45 -9.68
C ASP A 60 -4.50 -3.72 -10.00
N ARG A 61 -4.80 -4.70 -10.85
CA ARG A 61 -6.17 -5.14 -11.13
C ARG A 61 -6.85 -5.61 -9.84
N ALA A 62 -6.22 -6.52 -9.09
CA ALA A 62 -6.77 -7.00 -7.83
C ALA A 62 -6.95 -5.86 -6.81
N LEU A 63 -6.00 -4.91 -6.76
CA LEU A 63 -6.08 -3.72 -5.92
C LEU A 63 -7.30 -2.85 -6.26
N ARG A 64 -7.54 -2.56 -7.53
CA ARG A 64 -8.59 -1.63 -7.95
C ARG A 64 -9.97 -2.26 -8.03
N GLU A 65 -10.04 -3.54 -8.41
CA GLU A 65 -11.32 -4.21 -8.69
C GLU A 65 -11.84 -5.03 -7.50
N ALA A 66 -10.95 -5.60 -6.68
CA ALA A 66 -11.34 -6.54 -5.63
C ALA A 66 -11.10 -6.02 -4.20
N THR A 67 -10.12 -5.14 -3.99
CA THR A 67 -9.83 -4.61 -2.65
C THR A 67 -10.85 -3.55 -2.24
N PRO A 68 -11.50 -3.67 -1.07
CA PRO A 68 -12.41 -2.64 -0.59
C PRO A 68 -11.65 -1.32 -0.33
N ARG A 69 -12.22 -0.19 -0.76
CA ARG A 69 -11.58 1.13 -0.66
C ARG A 69 -11.67 1.71 0.75
N LEU A 70 -10.87 1.17 1.66
CA LEU A 70 -10.80 1.54 3.08
C LEU A 70 -9.53 2.33 3.40
N GLY A 71 -9.60 3.21 4.40
CA GLY A 71 -8.45 3.98 4.87
C GLY A 71 -7.97 5.03 3.87
N PHE A 72 -6.68 5.36 3.94
CA PHE A 72 -6.06 6.39 3.10
C PHE A 72 -5.40 5.77 1.88
N TRP A 73 -5.91 6.08 0.68
CA TRP A 73 -5.35 5.61 -0.58
C TRP A 73 -4.45 6.69 -1.18
N LEU A 74 -3.16 6.38 -1.33
CA LEU A 74 -2.15 7.30 -1.82
C LEU A 74 -1.54 6.76 -3.12
N ASP A 75 -1.78 7.48 -4.21
CA ASP A 75 -1.07 7.24 -5.46
C ASP A 75 0.35 7.81 -5.36
N THR A 76 1.34 6.92 -5.31
CA THR A 76 2.77 7.26 -5.21
C THR A 76 3.48 7.20 -6.56
N SER A 77 2.73 7.21 -7.68
CA SER A 77 3.30 7.14 -9.03
C SER A 77 4.29 8.27 -9.31
N VAL A 78 3.92 9.49 -8.90
CA VAL A 78 4.73 10.70 -9.13
C VAL A 78 5.44 11.19 -7.87
N LEU A 79 5.29 10.49 -6.74
CA LEU A 79 5.89 10.88 -5.47
C LEU A 79 7.26 10.24 -5.29
N THR A 80 8.18 11.02 -4.74
CA THR A 80 9.40 10.54 -4.09
C THR A 80 9.07 9.84 -2.77
N VAL A 81 10.09 9.23 -2.15
CA VAL A 81 9.92 8.57 -0.85
C VAL A 81 9.58 9.63 0.22
N GLU A 82 10.29 10.75 0.20
CA GLU A 82 10.11 11.86 1.15
C GLU A 82 8.70 12.44 1.03
N GLU A 83 8.23 12.75 -0.19
CA GLU A 83 6.87 13.26 -0.42
C GLU A 83 5.80 12.23 -0.01
N SER A 84 6.06 10.94 -0.22
CA SER A 84 5.14 9.88 0.23
C SER A 84 5.03 9.85 1.75
N VAL A 85 6.16 9.99 2.46
CA VAL A 85 6.20 10.05 3.93
C VAL A 85 5.49 11.29 4.43
N GLU A 86 5.75 12.46 3.82
CA GLU A 86 5.07 13.72 4.16
C GLU A 86 3.56 13.62 3.96
N ALA A 87 3.10 13.05 2.85
CA ALA A 87 1.67 12.85 2.59
C ALA A 87 1.01 11.94 3.65
N ILE A 88 1.69 10.84 4.03
CA ILE A 88 1.21 9.93 5.09
C ILE A 88 1.17 10.64 6.44
N GLN A 89 2.20 11.42 6.76
CA GLN A 89 2.27 12.17 8.03
C GLN A 89 1.23 13.28 8.09
N ALA A 90 1.01 14.03 7.00
CA ALA A 90 0.01 15.07 6.92
C ALA A 90 -1.40 14.51 7.14
N HIS A 91 -1.74 13.40 6.48
CA HIS A 91 -3.01 12.70 6.71
C HIS A 91 -3.13 12.12 8.13
N SER A 92 -1.99 11.76 8.72
CA SER A 92 -1.89 11.20 10.07
C SER A 92 -1.91 12.26 11.18
N GLY A 93 -1.64 13.52 10.85
CA GLY A 93 -1.43 14.65 11.76
C GLY A 93 -2.68 15.47 12.05
N GLU A 94 -3.81 15.17 11.42
CA GLU A 94 -5.11 15.74 11.79
C GLU A 94 -5.65 15.07 13.06
N ARG A 95 -5.10 15.46 14.22
CA ARG A 95 -5.76 15.37 15.53
C ARG A 95 -5.36 16.53 16.42
#